data_AF-A0A4V5PN23-F1
#
_entry.id   AF-A0A4V5PN23-F1
#
_cell.length_a   1.000
_cell.length_b   1.000
_cell.length_c   1.000
_cell.angle_alpha   90.00
_cell.angle_beta   90.00
_cell.angle_gamma   90.00
#
_symmetry.space_group_name_H-M   'P 1'
#
loop_
_entity.id
_entity.type
_entity.pdbx_description
1 polymer ?
#
loop_
_entity_poly.entity_id
_entity_poly.type
_entity_poly.pdbx_seq_one_letter_code
_entity_poly.pdbx_strand_id
1 'polypeptide(L)'
;MTFIIVGIIVAALVVFLVILGLRASKLNEELEQIEGKYEAAQLEIGTLKSRVATLETEDQKKVGWLDGMEEELNWTKVELEKRPKIESRVYRILTLGMKATGKTSLTLKWSNPLTDLGTIEGTKIERYQRSVSHVREKDKLVEHVFEVHDWGGEHIVDALQELIVEEIHGLLIVVDLGGKDAQEVDMARVAEQLEEFQPQALRYFFSPKTVASCKTVVLFINKSDLIAGTPAQVEERAKQLYQPLIDSLQKFSMKIDVKVFVGSASYGHSTHMLFSHFVERILPKNAYDSQLLQRIKQELRAPRLNFAPPALPPQAPPALPSQAAPALQFQPPPMPNAAPAAQPTTSNGTGLGFGALPARPGFQQRLTMKMPEAGSQAPSDTTAPLPGHLTPPRKA
;
A
#
# COMPACT_ATOMS: atom_id res chain seq x y z
N MET A 1 -56.91 59.00 85.66
CA MET A 1 -57.16 57.70 84.99
C MET A 1 -57.43 57.83 83.48
N THR A 2 -58.20 58.81 83.03
CA THR A 2 -58.54 59.03 81.61
C THR A 2 -57.33 59.26 80.67
N PHE A 3 -56.32 60.02 81.10
CA PHE A 3 -55.11 60.25 80.28
C PHE A 3 -54.26 58.99 80.05
N ILE A 4 -54.31 58.02 80.97
CA ILE A 4 -53.56 56.76 80.84
C ILE A 4 -54.26 55.83 79.82
N ILE A 5 -55.59 55.78 79.84
CA ILE A 5 -56.39 54.98 78.90
C ILE A 5 -56.25 55.51 77.47
N VAL A 6 -56.28 56.83 77.28
CA VAL A 6 -56.06 57.45 75.96
C VAL A 6 -54.63 57.19 75.47
N GLY A 7 -53.62 57.25 76.34
CA GLY A 7 -52.24 56.92 75.99
C GLY A 7 -52.06 55.47 75.52
N ILE A 8 -52.74 54.51 76.16
CA ILE A 8 -52.69 53.09 75.77
C ILE A 8 -53.40 52.85 74.44
N ILE A 9 -54.56 53.49 74.21
CA ILE A 9 -55.30 53.37 72.95
C ILE A 9 -54.47 53.96 71.79
N VAL A 10 -53.89 55.14 71.96
CA VAL A 10 -53.03 55.76 70.94
C VAL A 10 -51.79 54.89 70.67
N ALA A 11 -51.14 54.35 71.71
CA ALA A 11 -50.00 53.46 71.54
C ALA A 11 -50.37 52.16 70.80
N ALA A 12 -51.51 51.54 71.13
CA ALA A 12 -52.00 50.34 70.44
C ALA A 12 -52.33 50.61 68.97
N LEU A 13 -52.90 51.79 68.66
CA LEU A 13 -53.23 52.21 67.30
C LEU A 13 -51.97 52.48 66.48
N VAL A 14 -50.94 53.10 67.08
CA VAL A 14 -49.63 53.28 66.45
C VAL A 14 -48.97 51.93 66.17
N VAL A 15 -48.97 51.01 67.13
CA VAL A 15 -48.42 49.65 66.93
C VAL A 15 -49.17 48.89 65.83
N PHE A 16 -50.50 49.00 65.77
CA PHE A 16 -51.31 48.39 64.71
C PHE A 16 -51.01 48.97 63.32
N LEU A 17 -50.85 50.30 63.22
CA LEU A 17 -50.45 50.96 61.98
C LEU A 17 -49.04 50.57 61.54
N VAL A 18 -48.10 50.39 62.47
CA VAL A 18 -46.76 49.88 62.17
C VAL A 18 -46.82 48.43 61.67
N ILE A 19 -47.62 47.56 62.29
CA ILE A 19 -47.79 46.16 61.86
C ILE A 19 -48.45 46.08 60.46
N LEU A 20 -49.44 46.93 60.19
CA LEU A 20 -50.04 47.06 58.86
C LEU A 20 -49.04 47.57 57.82
N GLY A 21 -48.22 48.58 58.19
CA GLY A 21 -47.15 49.10 57.36
C GLY A 21 -46.10 48.04 57.01
N LEU A 22 -45.68 47.23 57.99
CA LEU A 22 -44.73 46.12 57.80
C LEU A 22 -45.31 44.97 56.96
N ARG A 23 -46.61 44.69 57.08
CA ARG A 23 -47.29 43.70 56.23
C ARG A 23 -47.46 44.22 54.80
N ALA A 24 -47.81 45.49 54.63
CA ALA A 24 -47.92 46.12 53.33
C ALA A 24 -46.55 46.19 52.63
N SER A 25 -45.47 46.50 53.36
CA SER A 25 -44.12 46.51 52.79
C SER A 25 -43.68 45.11 52.38
N LYS A 26 -43.97 44.09 53.19
CA LYS A 26 -43.64 42.69 52.86
C LYS A 26 -44.44 42.17 51.66
N LEU A 27 -45.73 42.51 51.57
CA LEU A 27 -46.56 42.18 50.41
C LEU A 27 -46.06 42.88 49.14
N ASN A 28 -45.63 44.14 49.26
CA ASN A 28 -45.08 44.88 48.12
C ASN A 28 -43.75 44.29 47.65
N GLU A 29 -42.89 43.88 48.59
CA GLU A 29 -41.61 43.19 48.30
C GLU A 29 -41.85 41.81 47.65
N GLU A 30 -42.84 41.04 48.13
CA GLU A 30 -43.24 39.77 47.51
C GLU A 30 -43.82 39.98 46.11
N LEU A 31 -44.59 41.03 45.88
CA LEU A 31 -45.19 41.35 44.59
C LEU A 31 -44.14 41.82 43.58
N GLU A 32 -43.21 42.67 43.99
CA GLU A 32 -42.04 43.08 43.20
C GLU A 32 -41.14 41.89 42.86
N GLN A 33 -40.96 40.95 43.80
CA GLN A 33 -40.20 39.71 43.55
C GLN A 33 -40.93 38.78 42.56
N ILE A 34 -42.25 38.68 42.63
CA ILE A 34 -43.06 37.89 41.69
C ILE A 34 -43.06 38.52 40.31
N GLU A 35 -43.19 39.85 40.23
CA GLU A 35 -43.14 40.61 38.98
C GLU A 35 -41.77 40.45 38.30
N GLY A 36 -40.67 40.61 39.06
CA GLY A 36 -39.33 40.36 38.53
C GLY A 36 -39.10 38.91 38.08
N LYS A 37 -39.68 37.92 38.78
CA LYS A 37 -39.65 36.51 38.35
C LYS A 37 -40.47 36.28 37.08
N TYR A 38 -41.61 36.95 36.94
CA TYR A 38 -42.46 36.84 35.76
C TYR A 38 -41.78 37.48 34.54
N GLU A 39 -41.17 38.64 34.70
CA GLU A 39 -40.37 39.28 33.65
C GLU A 39 -39.17 38.42 33.24
N ALA A 40 -38.43 37.86 34.21
CA ALA A 40 -37.33 36.95 33.93
C ALA A 40 -37.79 35.70 33.15
N ALA A 41 -38.91 35.10 33.54
CA ALA A 41 -39.49 33.96 32.85
C ALA A 41 -39.98 34.32 31.42
N GLN A 42 -40.55 35.51 31.22
CA GLN A 42 -40.95 35.99 29.90
C GLN A 42 -39.74 36.21 28.98
N LEU A 43 -38.64 36.76 29.50
CA LEU A 43 -37.39 36.88 28.77
C LEU A 43 -36.81 35.51 28.41
N GLU A 44 -36.83 34.56 29.35
CA GLU A 44 -36.37 33.19 29.12
C GLU A 44 -37.22 32.50 28.04
N ILE A 45 -38.55 32.61 28.08
CA ILE A 45 -39.45 32.11 27.02
C ILE A 45 -39.13 32.75 25.67
N GLY A 46 -38.85 34.07 25.65
CA GLY A 46 -38.45 34.77 24.42
C GLY A 46 -37.15 34.23 23.83
N THR A 47 -36.14 34.01 24.67
CA THR A 47 -34.84 33.44 24.24
C THR A 47 -34.94 31.97 23.81
N LEU A 48 -35.76 31.17 24.48
CA LEU A 48 -36.01 29.79 24.08
C LEU A 48 -36.74 29.73 22.73
N LYS A 49 -37.74 30.59 22.50
CA LYS A 49 -38.44 30.69 21.21
C LYS A 49 -37.50 31.06 20.07
N SER A 50 -36.60 32.02 20.25
CA SER A 50 -35.63 32.39 19.21
C SER A 50 -34.61 31.29 18.95
N ARG A 51 -34.23 30.52 19.98
CA ARG A 51 -33.34 29.36 19.85
C ARG A 51 -34.02 28.22 19.09
N VAL A 52 -35.29 27.93 19.37
CA VAL A 52 -36.07 26.93 18.63
C VAL A 52 -36.17 27.32 17.16
N ALA A 53 -36.52 28.57 16.85
CA ALA A 53 -36.59 29.04 15.47
C ALA A 53 -35.23 28.90 14.75
N THR A 54 -34.12 29.26 15.41
CA THR A 54 -32.78 29.07 14.84
C THR A 54 -32.50 27.59 14.55
N LEU A 55 -32.78 26.71 15.50
CA LEU A 55 -32.58 25.27 15.33
C LEU A 55 -33.45 24.68 14.22
N GLU A 56 -34.70 25.11 14.07
CA GLU A 56 -35.57 24.69 12.96
C GLU A 56 -35.00 25.11 11.60
N THR A 57 -34.44 26.32 11.48
CA THR A 57 -33.79 26.74 10.23
C THR A 57 -32.50 25.96 9.94
N GLU A 58 -31.73 25.59 10.97
CA GLU A 58 -30.55 24.76 10.82
C GLU A 58 -30.94 23.33 10.42
N ASP A 59 -31.99 22.79 11.01
CA ASP A 59 -32.51 21.46 10.70
C ASP A 59 -33.00 21.40 9.25
N GLN A 60 -33.79 22.39 8.81
CA GLN A 60 -34.21 22.50 7.41
C GLN A 60 -33.03 22.60 6.44
N LYS A 61 -31.96 23.33 6.80
CA LYS A 61 -30.74 23.39 5.99
C LYS A 61 -30.01 22.05 5.94
N LYS A 62 -29.96 21.33 7.06
CA LYS A 62 -29.34 19.99 7.13
C LYS A 62 -30.13 18.98 6.31
N VAL A 63 -31.47 19.00 6.38
CA VAL A 63 -32.34 18.15 5.56
C VAL A 63 -32.08 18.43 4.08
N GLY A 64 -32.10 19.70 3.64
CA GLY A 64 -31.82 20.02 2.24
C GLY A 64 -30.40 19.64 1.79
N TRP A 65 -29.42 19.68 2.69
CA TRP A 65 -28.06 19.20 2.40
C TRP A 65 -27.99 17.68 2.27
N LEU A 66 -28.71 16.94 3.11
CA LEU A 66 -28.83 15.49 3.02
C LEU A 66 -29.53 15.05 1.73
N ASP A 67 -30.62 15.73 1.35
CA ASP A 67 -31.33 15.47 0.10
C ASP A 67 -30.40 15.68 -1.11
N GLY A 68 -29.64 16.78 -1.12
CA GLY A 68 -28.64 17.04 -2.17
C GLY A 68 -27.53 15.99 -2.23
N MET A 69 -27.03 15.53 -1.07
CA MET A 69 -26.05 14.44 -1.03
C MET A 69 -26.63 13.10 -1.50
N GLU A 70 -27.89 12.82 -1.19
CA GLU A 70 -28.57 11.61 -1.65
C GLU A 70 -28.78 11.62 -3.17
N GLU A 71 -29.13 12.78 -3.74
CA GLU A 71 -29.19 12.97 -5.18
C GLU A 71 -27.82 12.75 -5.86
N GLU A 72 -26.73 13.31 -5.31
CA GLU A 72 -25.38 13.09 -5.83
C GLU A 72 -24.94 11.62 -5.72
N LEU A 73 -25.28 10.95 -4.62
CA LEU A 73 -25.01 9.52 -4.45
C LEU A 73 -25.80 8.69 -5.45
N ASN A 74 -27.07 9.00 -5.68
CA ASN A 74 -27.90 8.30 -6.65
C ASN A 74 -27.41 8.55 -8.08
N TRP A 75 -27.05 9.79 -8.41
CA TRP A 75 -26.42 10.13 -9.69
C TRP A 75 -25.13 9.32 -9.90
N THR A 76 -24.25 9.27 -8.89
CA THR A 76 -22.98 8.54 -8.97
C THR A 76 -23.20 7.04 -9.09
N LYS A 77 -24.18 6.47 -8.38
CA LYS A 77 -24.55 5.05 -8.51
C LYS A 77 -25.04 4.72 -9.91
N VAL A 78 -25.96 5.52 -10.46
CA VAL A 78 -26.45 5.35 -11.83
C VAL A 78 -25.32 5.49 -12.84
N GLU A 79 -24.39 6.43 -12.64
CA GLU A 79 -23.24 6.61 -13.52
C GLU A 79 -22.23 5.45 -13.41
N LEU A 80 -22.06 4.85 -12.22
CA LEU A 80 -21.25 3.64 -12.03
C LEU A 80 -21.89 2.42 -12.70
N GLU A 81 -23.21 2.28 -12.67
CA GLU A 81 -23.93 1.20 -13.35
C GLU A 81 -23.83 1.27 -14.87
N LYS A 82 -23.67 2.48 -15.44
CA LYS A 82 -23.41 2.67 -16.88
C LYS A 82 -22.00 2.25 -17.30
N ARG A 83 -21.04 2.14 -16.35
CA ARG A 83 -19.68 1.73 -16.70
C ARG A 83 -19.68 0.25 -17.12
N PRO A 84 -18.94 -0.11 -18.18
CA PRO A 84 -18.85 -1.50 -18.60
C PRO A 84 -18.30 -2.34 -17.45
N LYS A 85 -18.98 -3.46 -17.15
CA LYS A 85 -18.53 -4.40 -16.12
C LYS A 85 -17.13 -4.90 -16.49
N ILE A 86 -16.18 -4.75 -15.57
CA ILE A 86 -14.82 -5.23 -15.74
C ILE A 86 -14.79 -6.69 -15.28
N GLU A 87 -14.41 -7.58 -16.18
CA GLU A 87 -14.24 -9.01 -15.89
C GLU A 87 -12.74 -9.34 -15.98
N SER A 88 -12.15 -9.73 -14.85
CA SER A 88 -10.71 -10.01 -14.79
C SER A 88 -10.44 -11.49 -15.10
N ARG A 89 -9.64 -11.74 -16.15
CA ARG A 89 -9.06 -13.06 -16.47
C ARG A 89 -7.64 -13.12 -15.92
N VAL A 90 -7.44 -13.98 -14.92
CA VAL A 90 -6.19 -14.10 -14.19
C VAL A 90 -5.36 -15.28 -14.72
N TYR A 91 -4.10 -15.02 -15.02
CA TYR A 91 -3.12 -16.05 -15.40
C TYR A 91 -2.02 -16.11 -14.35
N ARG A 92 -1.81 -17.30 -13.79
CA ARG A 92 -0.91 -17.50 -12.65
C ARG A 92 0.47 -17.93 -13.10
N ILE A 93 1.49 -17.25 -12.56
CA ILE A 93 2.90 -17.51 -12.83
C ILE A 93 3.58 -17.81 -11.50
N LEU A 94 4.20 -18.98 -11.38
CA LEU A 94 4.91 -19.38 -10.17
C LEU A 94 6.40 -19.11 -10.32
N THR A 95 6.99 -18.42 -9.34
CA THR A 95 8.43 -18.15 -9.29
C THR A 95 9.10 -19.02 -8.23
N LEU A 96 10.15 -19.73 -8.64
CA LEU A 96 10.89 -20.71 -7.85
C LEU A 96 12.40 -20.46 -7.92
N GLY A 97 13.13 -20.92 -6.92
CA GLY A 97 14.58 -20.75 -6.82
C GLY A 97 15.03 -20.69 -5.37
N MET A 98 16.31 -20.95 -5.16
CA MET A 98 16.90 -20.96 -3.82
C MET A 98 16.85 -19.59 -3.14
N LYS A 99 17.11 -19.56 -1.83
CA LYS A 99 17.18 -18.31 -1.06
C LYS A 99 18.25 -17.38 -1.63
N ALA A 100 17.99 -16.07 -1.67
CA ALA A 100 18.93 -15.04 -2.14
C ALA A 100 19.34 -15.09 -3.63
N THR A 101 18.60 -15.82 -4.49
CA THR A 101 18.83 -15.82 -5.95
C THR A 101 18.30 -14.57 -6.67
N GLY A 102 17.64 -13.66 -5.96
CA GLY A 102 17.07 -12.43 -6.52
C GLY A 102 15.72 -12.60 -7.19
N LYS A 103 14.96 -13.66 -6.86
CA LYS A 103 13.57 -13.88 -7.33
C LYS A 103 12.68 -12.68 -7.11
N THR A 104 12.59 -12.19 -5.88
CA THR A 104 11.76 -11.03 -5.52
C THR A 104 12.13 -9.80 -6.34
N SER A 105 13.43 -9.50 -6.43
CA SER A 105 13.91 -8.37 -7.22
C SER A 105 13.55 -8.53 -8.70
N LEU A 106 13.71 -9.73 -9.26
CA LEU A 106 13.32 -10.02 -10.64
C LEU A 106 11.80 -9.84 -10.82
N THR A 107 11.01 -10.49 -9.97
CA THR A 107 9.54 -10.43 -9.96
C THR A 107 9.03 -9.01 -9.85
N LEU A 108 9.54 -8.22 -8.92
CA LEU A 108 9.19 -6.81 -8.79
C LEU A 108 9.61 -6.02 -10.04
N LYS A 109 10.81 -6.25 -10.59
CA LYS A 109 11.31 -5.48 -11.74
C LYS A 109 10.49 -5.71 -13.00
N TRP A 110 10.07 -6.95 -13.26
CA TRP A 110 9.25 -7.24 -14.44
C TRP A 110 7.75 -7.09 -14.16
N SER A 111 7.26 -7.18 -12.92
CA SER A 111 5.85 -6.89 -12.62
C SER A 111 5.55 -5.39 -12.52
N ASN A 112 6.49 -4.61 -11.97
CA ASN A 112 6.43 -3.16 -11.88
C ASN A 112 7.83 -2.55 -12.06
N PRO A 113 8.18 -2.05 -13.27
CA PRO A 113 9.52 -1.55 -13.56
C PRO A 113 9.92 -0.30 -12.76
N LEU A 114 8.96 0.37 -12.12
CA LEU A 114 9.18 1.57 -11.31
C LEU A 114 9.50 1.27 -9.84
N THR A 115 9.45 0.01 -9.42
CA THR A 115 9.74 -0.37 -8.02
C THR A 115 11.22 -0.17 -7.71
N ASP A 116 11.49 0.55 -6.61
CA ASP A 116 12.83 0.65 -6.02
C ASP A 116 13.19 -0.67 -5.33
N LEU A 117 14.36 -1.21 -5.66
CA LEU A 117 14.82 -2.50 -5.14
C LEU A 117 15.54 -2.36 -3.78
N GLY A 118 15.81 -1.13 -3.33
CA GLY A 118 16.60 -0.85 -2.12
C GLY A 118 15.96 -1.25 -0.78
N THR A 119 14.65 -1.51 -0.75
CA THR A 119 13.89 -1.80 0.48
C THR A 119 13.37 -3.25 0.56
N ILE A 120 13.84 -4.14 -0.32
CA ILE A 120 13.34 -5.51 -0.38
C ILE A 120 13.86 -6.33 0.82
N GLU A 121 12.97 -6.65 1.76
CA GLU A 121 13.21 -7.64 2.81
C GLU A 121 12.99 -9.07 2.29
N GLY A 122 13.42 -10.08 3.06
CA GLY A 122 13.29 -11.48 2.65
C GLY A 122 11.82 -11.89 2.46
N THR A 123 11.45 -12.32 1.26
CA THR A 123 10.09 -12.77 0.93
C THR A 123 9.77 -14.10 1.60
N LYS A 124 8.67 -14.13 2.38
CA LYS A 124 8.06 -15.39 2.84
C LYS A 124 7.16 -15.94 1.75
N ILE A 125 6.09 -15.21 1.41
CA ILE A 125 5.17 -15.51 0.31
C ILE A 125 4.59 -14.16 -0.13
N GLU A 126 4.77 -13.78 -1.38
CA GLU A 126 4.17 -12.57 -1.94
C GLU A 126 3.44 -12.86 -3.24
N ARG A 127 2.27 -12.23 -3.41
CA ARG A 127 1.47 -12.32 -4.63
C ARG A 127 1.42 -10.95 -5.27
N TYR A 128 1.96 -10.85 -6.49
CA TYR A 128 1.98 -9.61 -7.26
C TYR A 128 0.98 -9.71 -8.40
N GLN A 129 0.17 -8.66 -8.58
CA GLN A 129 -0.75 -8.58 -9.70
C GLN A 129 -0.31 -7.50 -10.67
N ARG A 130 -0.23 -7.84 -11.95
CA ARG A 130 0.05 -6.90 -13.03
C ARG A 130 -1.04 -7.00 -14.09
N SER A 131 -1.76 -5.90 -14.29
CA SER A 131 -2.66 -5.76 -15.43
C SER A 131 -1.85 -5.68 -16.73
N VAL A 132 -2.15 -6.57 -17.68
CA VAL A 132 -1.38 -6.76 -18.93
C VAL A 132 -2.06 -6.07 -20.10
N SER A 133 -3.37 -6.25 -20.23
CA SER A 133 -4.17 -5.66 -21.29
C SER A 133 -5.64 -5.51 -20.90
N HIS A 134 -6.31 -4.57 -21.58
CA HIS A 134 -7.75 -4.38 -21.47
C HIS A 134 -8.39 -4.52 -22.85
N VAL A 135 -9.24 -5.53 -23.02
CA VAL A 135 -9.93 -5.80 -24.28
C VAL A 135 -11.43 -5.64 -24.06
N ARG A 136 -12.08 -4.83 -24.90
CA ARG A 136 -13.53 -4.69 -24.87
C ARG A 136 -14.18 -5.86 -25.60
N GLU A 137 -14.81 -6.77 -24.86
CA GLU A 137 -15.62 -7.86 -25.41
C GLU A 137 -17.11 -7.48 -25.33
N LYS A 138 -17.69 -7.04 -26.45
CA LYS A 138 -19.11 -6.62 -26.56
C LYS A 138 -19.49 -5.58 -25.48
N ASP A 139 -20.19 -6.01 -24.44
CA ASP A 139 -20.73 -5.19 -23.34
C ASP A 139 -19.85 -5.19 -22.08
N LYS A 140 -18.70 -5.87 -22.13
CA LYS A 140 -17.79 -6.02 -20.99
C LYS A 140 -16.39 -5.55 -21.34
N LEU A 141 -15.68 -5.06 -20.32
CA LEU A 141 -14.24 -4.83 -20.42
C LEU A 141 -13.54 -6.04 -19.79
N VAL A 142 -12.85 -6.84 -20.58
CA VAL A 142 -12.05 -7.95 -20.06
C VAL A 142 -10.66 -7.43 -19.75
N GLU A 143 -10.28 -7.53 -18.48
CA GLU A 143 -8.95 -7.22 -18.01
C GLU A 143 -8.13 -8.52 -17.92
N HIS A 144 -6.99 -8.57 -18.58
CA HIS A 144 -6.07 -9.71 -18.48
C HIS A 144 -4.99 -9.39 -17.44
N VAL A 145 -4.92 -10.21 -16.39
CA VAL A 145 -4.04 -9.98 -15.24
C VAL A 145 -3.05 -11.13 -15.10
N PHE A 146 -1.78 -10.80 -14.91
CA PHE A 146 -0.78 -11.76 -14.43
C PHE A 146 -0.73 -11.70 -12.91
N GLU A 147 -0.97 -12.85 -12.27
CA GLU A 147 -0.78 -13.05 -10.85
C GLU A 147 0.51 -13.85 -10.65
N VAL A 148 1.50 -13.25 -10.01
CA VAL A 148 2.83 -13.82 -9.82
C VAL A 148 2.98 -14.25 -8.37
N HIS A 149 3.24 -15.53 -8.18
CA HIS A 149 3.39 -16.14 -6.87
C HIS A 149 4.89 -16.29 -6.62
N ASP A 150 5.43 -15.46 -5.72
CA ASP A 150 6.83 -15.50 -5.34
C ASP A 150 6.98 -16.21 -3.99
N TRP A 151 7.63 -17.37 -4.03
CA TRP A 151 7.88 -18.17 -2.85
C TRP A 151 9.29 -17.94 -2.32
N GLY A 152 9.39 -17.79 -1.00
CA GLY A 152 10.67 -17.82 -0.32
C GLY A 152 11.43 -19.10 -0.66
N GLY A 153 12.76 -19.01 -0.83
CA GLY A 153 13.56 -20.18 -1.23
C GLY A 153 13.58 -21.31 -0.20
N GLU A 154 13.11 -21.05 1.01
CA GLU A 154 12.95 -22.02 2.10
C GLU A 154 11.57 -22.74 2.09
N HIS A 155 10.69 -22.39 1.15
CA HIS A 155 9.31 -22.89 1.02
C HIS A 155 9.05 -23.62 -0.31
N ILE A 156 10.07 -24.25 -0.91
CA ILE A 156 9.92 -24.92 -2.21
C ILE A 156 8.88 -26.06 -2.19
N VAL A 157 8.72 -26.73 -1.06
CA VAL A 157 7.73 -27.80 -0.84
C VAL A 157 6.30 -27.23 -0.86
N ASP A 158 6.09 -26.07 -0.24
CA ASP A 158 4.78 -25.40 -0.24
C ASP A 158 4.44 -24.90 -1.66
N ALA A 159 5.44 -24.41 -2.40
CA ALA A 159 5.27 -24.03 -3.80
C ALA A 159 4.90 -25.23 -4.70
N LEU A 160 5.42 -26.43 -4.39
CA LEU A 160 5.00 -27.68 -5.06
C LEU A 160 3.53 -28.03 -4.74
N GLN A 161 3.07 -27.79 -3.51
CA GLN A 161 1.66 -27.99 -3.15
C GLN A 161 0.76 -27.03 -3.94
N GLU A 162 1.19 -25.79 -4.15
CA GLU A 162 0.43 -24.82 -4.94
C GLU A 162 0.28 -25.26 -6.41
N LEU A 163 1.32 -25.85 -7.02
CA LEU A 163 1.22 -26.46 -8.36
C LEU A 163 0.15 -27.57 -8.45
N ILE A 164 -0.10 -28.26 -7.34
CA ILE A 164 -1.10 -29.33 -7.26
C ILE A 164 -2.50 -28.74 -7.07
N VAL A 165 -2.64 -27.70 -6.25
CA VAL A 165 -3.95 -27.11 -5.91
C VAL A 165 -4.42 -26.18 -7.03
N GLU A 166 -3.57 -25.29 -7.49
CA GLU A 166 -3.92 -24.21 -8.41
C GLU A 166 -3.64 -24.55 -9.88
N GLU A 167 -4.12 -23.70 -10.79
CA GLU A 167 -3.83 -23.80 -12.23
C GLU A 167 -2.74 -22.80 -12.60
N ILE A 168 -1.50 -23.30 -12.70
CA ILE A 168 -0.34 -22.49 -13.06
C ILE A 168 -0.14 -22.49 -14.57
N HIS A 169 -0.03 -21.30 -15.14
CA HIS A 169 0.07 -21.06 -16.57
C HIS A 169 1.52 -20.83 -17.02
N GLY A 170 2.39 -20.38 -16.12
CA GLY A 170 3.81 -20.18 -16.39
C GLY A 170 4.67 -20.51 -15.17
N LEU A 171 5.86 -21.04 -15.42
CA LEU A 171 6.84 -21.34 -14.37
C LEU A 171 8.12 -20.54 -14.61
N LEU A 172 8.59 -19.82 -13.59
CA LEU A 172 9.86 -19.11 -13.60
C LEU A 172 10.82 -19.76 -12.60
N ILE A 173 11.85 -20.41 -13.10
CA ILE A 173 12.94 -20.98 -12.29
C ILE A 173 14.10 -19.99 -12.32
N VAL A 174 14.49 -19.48 -11.15
CA VAL A 174 15.57 -18.49 -11.01
C VAL A 174 16.76 -19.12 -10.30
N VAL A 175 17.90 -19.09 -10.99
CA VAL A 175 19.21 -19.47 -10.46
C VAL A 175 20.14 -18.27 -10.50
N ASP A 176 21.18 -18.22 -9.68
CA ASP A 176 22.16 -17.13 -9.65
C ASP A 176 23.60 -17.60 -9.88
N LEU A 177 24.44 -16.69 -10.40
CA LEU A 177 25.87 -16.96 -10.62
C LEU A 177 26.74 -16.72 -9.38
N GLY A 178 26.18 -16.17 -8.30
CA GLY A 178 26.89 -15.92 -7.05
C GLY A 178 25.94 -15.43 -5.95
N GLY A 179 26.41 -15.39 -4.70
CA GLY A 179 25.64 -14.94 -3.53
C GLY A 179 25.25 -13.45 -3.56
N LYS A 180 24.69 -12.92 -2.46
CA LYS A 180 24.19 -11.53 -2.39
C LYS A 180 25.27 -10.48 -2.69
N ASP A 181 26.47 -10.69 -2.15
CA ASP A 181 27.59 -9.74 -2.20
C ASP A 181 28.76 -10.24 -3.08
N ALA A 182 28.49 -11.23 -3.95
CA ALA A 182 29.49 -11.80 -4.83
C ALA A 182 29.99 -10.77 -5.85
N GLN A 183 31.31 -10.74 -6.06
CA GLN A 183 31.97 -9.95 -7.12
C GLN A 183 32.39 -10.81 -8.31
N GLU A 184 32.44 -12.13 -8.11
CA GLU A 184 32.81 -13.12 -9.11
C GLU A 184 31.84 -14.30 -9.05
N VAL A 185 31.90 -15.16 -10.07
CA VAL A 185 31.07 -16.36 -10.14
C VAL A 185 31.45 -17.33 -9.03
N ASP A 186 30.46 -17.75 -8.25
CA ASP A 186 30.64 -18.73 -7.17
C ASP A 186 30.24 -20.13 -7.67
N MET A 187 31.24 -20.97 -7.90
CA MET A 187 31.04 -22.33 -8.42
C MET A 187 30.38 -23.27 -7.39
N ALA A 188 30.61 -23.06 -6.09
CA ALA A 188 29.96 -23.87 -5.06
C ALA A 188 28.46 -23.57 -5.03
N ARG A 189 28.11 -22.30 -5.18
CA ARG A 189 26.73 -21.84 -5.31
C ARG A 189 26.02 -22.37 -6.55
N VAL A 190 26.71 -22.45 -7.69
CA VAL A 190 26.16 -23.08 -8.90
C VAL A 190 25.92 -24.57 -8.66
N ALA A 191 26.86 -25.28 -8.04
CA ALA A 191 26.72 -26.70 -7.75
C ALA A 191 25.53 -27.00 -6.81
N GLU A 192 25.36 -26.22 -5.75
CA GLU A 192 24.23 -26.30 -4.81
C GLU A 192 22.88 -26.18 -5.56
N GLN A 193 22.77 -25.21 -6.47
CA GLN A 193 21.56 -25.00 -7.27
C GLN A 193 21.30 -26.13 -8.28
N LEU A 194 22.35 -26.71 -8.84
CA LEU A 194 22.22 -27.87 -9.73
C LEU A 194 21.74 -29.13 -8.98
N GLU A 195 22.16 -29.29 -7.72
CA GLU A 195 21.71 -30.37 -6.85
C GLU A 195 20.23 -30.20 -6.45
N GLU A 196 19.84 -28.97 -6.07
CA GLU A 196 18.45 -28.64 -5.73
C GLU A 196 17.50 -28.91 -6.91
N PHE A 197 17.90 -28.50 -8.13
CA PHE A 197 17.12 -28.69 -9.35
C PHE A 197 17.51 -29.94 -10.15
N GLN A 198 17.94 -31.00 -9.47
CA GLN A 198 18.26 -32.27 -10.12
C GLN A 198 17.08 -32.88 -10.89
N PRO A 199 17.32 -33.72 -11.91
CA PRO A 199 16.26 -34.28 -12.76
C PRO A 199 15.12 -34.97 -12.01
N GLN A 200 15.41 -35.58 -10.85
CA GLN A 200 14.44 -36.24 -10.00
C GLN A 200 13.51 -35.24 -9.33
N ALA A 201 14.04 -34.11 -8.85
CA ALA A 201 13.26 -33.03 -8.26
C ALA A 201 12.34 -32.37 -9.32
N LEU A 202 12.87 -32.15 -10.53
CA LEU A 202 12.11 -31.58 -11.66
C LEU A 202 10.83 -32.35 -11.99
N ARG A 203 10.80 -33.68 -11.78
CA ARG A 203 9.60 -34.50 -12.05
C ARG A 203 8.40 -34.09 -11.19
N TYR A 204 8.61 -33.56 -9.99
CA TYR A 204 7.53 -33.10 -9.12
C TYR A 204 6.92 -31.78 -9.63
N PHE A 205 7.74 -30.88 -10.19
CA PHE A 205 7.25 -29.65 -10.81
C PHE A 205 6.47 -29.93 -12.10
N PHE A 206 6.89 -30.96 -12.87
CA PHE A 206 6.28 -31.34 -14.14
C PHE A 206 5.28 -32.51 -14.02
N SER A 207 4.39 -32.43 -13.03
CA SER A 207 3.26 -33.36 -12.91
C SER A 207 2.37 -33.31 -14.17
N PRO A 208 1.60 -34.37 -14.49
CA PRO A 208 0.68 -34.35 -15.64
C PRO A 208 -0.30 -33.17 -15.64
N LYS A 209 -0.75 -32.72 -14.46
CA LYS A 209 -1.60 -31.53 -14.30
C LYS A 209 -0.85 -30.27 -14.72
N THR A 210 0.34 -30.05 -14.16
CA THR A 210 1.17 -28.89 -14.50
C THR A 210 1.49 -28.87 -15.98
N VAL A 211 1.81 -30.02 -16.57
CA VAL A 211 2.14 -30.12 -18.00
C VAL A 211 0.94 -29.81 -18.90
N ALA A 212 -0.30 -30.01 -18.42
CA ALA A 212 -1.50 -29.67 -19.17
C ALA A 212 -1.86 -28.18 -19.10
N SER A 213 -1.64 -27.52 -17.96
CA SER A 213 -1.99 -26.10 -17.76
C SER A 213 -0.86 -25.11 -18.06
N CYS A 214 0.39 -25.52 -17.81
CA CYS A 214 1.57 -24.67 -17.94
C CYS A 214 1.96 -24.54 -19.41
N LYS A 215 1.90 -23.30 -19.91
CA LYS A 215 2.18 -22.97 -21.31
C LYS A 215 3.67 -22.75 -21.56
N THR A 216 4.41 -22.28 -20.56
CA THR A 216 5.84 -22.03 -20.70
C THR A 216 6.60 -22.12 -19.38
N VAL A 217 7.86 -22.56 -19.47
CA VAL A 217 8.82 -22.59 -18.39
C VAL A 217 10.01 -21.75 -18.79
N VAL A 218 10.40 -20.84 -17.91
CA VAL A 218 11.56 -19.98 -18.11
C VAL A 218 12.60 -20.27 -17.05
N LEU A 219 13.80 -20.67 -17.47
CA LEU A 219 14.98 -20.66 -16.63
C LEU A 219 15.68 -19.29 -16.77
N PHE A 220 15.75 -18.53 -15.68
CA PHE A 220 16.44 -17.26 -15.62
C PHE A 220 17.73 -17.40 -14.82
N ILE A 221 18.87 -17.24 -15.49
CA ILE A 221 20.19 -17.22 -14.87
C ILE A 221 20.52 -15.76 -14.52
N ASN A 222 20.39 -15.44 -13.23
CA ASN A 222 20.53 -14.11 -12.67
C ASN A 222 21.99 -13.78 -12.32
N LYS A 223 22.24 -12.48 -12.13
CA LYS A 223 23.56 -11.89 -11.80
C LYS A 223 24.58 -12.10 -12.92
N SER A 224 24.14 -11.95 -14.17
CA SER A 224 25.00 -12.04 -15.36
C SER A 224 26.15 -11.02 -15.37
N ASP A 225 26.01 -9.94 -14.60
CA ASP A 225 27.03 -8.91 -14.37
C ASP A 225 28.31 -9.42 -13.70
N LEU A 226 28.29 -10.61 -13.08
CA LEU A 226 29.48 -11.27 -12.52
C LEU A 226 30.41 -11.88 -13.57
N ILE A 227 29.96 -11.99 -14.83
CA ILE A 227 30.78 -12.49 -15.93
C ILE A 227 31.24 -11.29 -16.77
N ALA A 228 32.54 -11.12 -16.88
CA ALA A 228 33.12 -10.14 -17.79
C ALA A 228 33.03 -10.62 -19.24
N GLY A 229 32.72 -9.70 -20.16
CA GLY A 229 32.72 -9.97 -21.60
C GLY A 229 31.61 -9.27 -22.36
N THR A 230 31.47 -9.62 -23.64
CA THR A 230 30.32 -9.17 -24.44
C THR A 230 29.04 -9.89 -24.00
N PRO A 231 27.84 -9.31 -24.22
CA PRO A 231 26.58 -9.95 -23.84
C PRO A 231 26.42 -11.38 -24.37
N ALA A 232 26.92 -11.67 -25.58
CA ALA A 232 26.89 -13.01 -26.16
C ALA A 232 27.80 -13.99 -25.42
N GLN A 233 29.01 -13.57 -25.05
CA GLN A 233 29.95 -14.40 -24.28
C GLN A 233 29.45 -14.65 -22.87
N VAL A 234 28.86 -13.63 -22.23
CA VAL A 234 28.22 -13.74 -20.91
C VAL A 234 27.08 -14.78 -20.95
N GLU A 235 26.21 -14.66 -21.96
CA GLU A 235 25.09 -15.59 -22.14
C GLU A 235 25.56 -17.03 -22.38
N GLU A 236 26.56 -17.22 -23.25
CA GLU A 236 27.13 -18.53 -23.55
C GLU A 236 27.78 -19.14 -22.30
N ARG A 237 28.60 -18.36 -21.58
CA ARG A 237 29.30 -18.84 -20.38
C ARG A 237 28.33 -19.19 -19.26
N ALA A 238 27.31 -18.36 -19.02
CA ALA A 238 26.28 -18.64 -18.03
C ALA A 238 25.50 -19.91 -18.36
N LYS A 239 25.14 -20.12 -19.63
CA LYS A 239 24.48 -21.35 -20.09
C LYS A 239 25.36 -22.59 -19.92
N GLN A 240 26.65 -22.49 -20.21
CA GLN A 240 27.60 -23.60 -20.00
C GLN A 240 27.62 -24.06 -18.54
N LEU A 241 27.61 -23.13 -17.58
CA LEU A 241 27.62 -23.45 -16.15
C LEU A 241 26.36 -24.20 -15.71
N TYR A 242 25.21 -23.83 -16.27
CA TYR A 242 23.91 -24.44 -15.97
C TYR A 242 23.47 -25.49 -17.00
N GLN A 243 24.37 -25.94 -17.87
CA GLN A 243 24.04 -26.88 -18.96
C GLN A 243 23.33 -28.16 -18.45
N PRO A 244 23.74 -28.79 -17.33
CA PRO A 244 23.04 -29.98 -16.82
C PRO A 244 21.56 -29.74 -16.49
N LEU A 245 21.24 -28.56 -15.94
CA LEU A 245 19.87 -28.16 -15.66
C LEU A 245 19.10 -27.84 -16.94
N ILE A 246 19.73 -27.13 -17.87
CA ILE A 246 19.15 -26.81 -19.19
C ILE A 246 18.77 -28.09 -19.92
N ASP A 247 19.68 -29.06 -20.02
CA ASP A 247 19.44 -30.35 -20.67
C ASP A 247 18.30 -31.12 -19.99
N SER A 248 18.21 -31.01 -18.66
CA SER A 248 17.16 -31.67 -17.88
C SER A 248 15.79 -31.05 -18.12
N LEU A 249 15.71 -29.73 -18.21
CA LEU A 249 14.47 -29.01 -18.55
C LEU A 249 14.06 -29.25 -20.00
N GLN A 250 15.02 -29.32 -20.93
CA GLN A 250 14.76 -29.58 -22.34
C GLN A 250 14.08 -30.93 -22.61
N LYS A 251 14.20 -31.92 -21.71
CA LYS A 251 13.45 -33.18 -21.81
C LYS A 251 11.93 -32.98 -21.78
N PHE A 252 11.46 -31.87 -21.19
CA PHE A 252 10.04 -31.51 -21.14
C PHE A 252 9.61 -30.60 -22.30
N SER A 253 10.55 -30.18 -23.16
CA SER A 253 10.31 -29.23 -24.26
C SER A 253 9.28 -29.70 -25.30
N MET A 254 9.10 -31.03 -25.43
CA MET A 254 8.09 -31.58 -26.35
C MET A 254 6.65 -31.29 -25.90
N LYS A 255 6.45 -31.00 -24.61
CA LYS A 255 5.12 -30.76 -24.02
C LYS A 255 4.93 -29.32 -23.58
N ILE A 256 5.99 -28.65 -23.13
CA ILE A 256 5.95 -27.27 -22.63
C ILE A 256 7.04 -26.44 -23.33
N ASP A 257 6.76 -25.19 -23.65
CA ASP A 257 7.77 -24.29 -24.18
C ASP A 257 8.81 -23.93 -23.11
N VAL A 258 10.05 -24.41 -23.27
CA VAL A 258 11.16 -24.15 -22.35
C VAL A 258 12.07 -23.08 -22.93
N LYS A 259 12.29 -22.00 -22.19
CA LYS A 259 13.17 -20.88 -22.58
C LYS A 259 14.22 -20.61 -21.51
N VAL A 260 15.43 -20.24 -21.95
CA VAL A 260 16.52 -19.83 -21.05
C VAL A 260 16.85 -18.36 -21.31
N PHE A 261 16.86 -17.56 -20.25
CA PHE A 261 17.33 -16.18 -20.27
C PHE A 261 18.51 -16.01 -19.31
N VAL A 262 19.43 -15.13 -19.70
CA VAL A 262 20.56 -14.72 -18.86
C VAL A 262 20.43 -13.22 -18.66
N GLY A 263 20.51 -12.77 -17.41
CA GLY A 263 20.28 -11.37 -17.10
C GLY A 263 20.69 -10.97 -15.70
N SER A 264 20.36 -9.72 -15.36
CA SER A 264 20.63 -9.15 -14.06
C SER A 264 19.44 -8.33 -13.60
N ALA A 265 18.84 -8.73 -12.48
CA ALA A 265 17.73 -7.99 -11.87
C ALA A 265 18.15 -6.57 -11.45
N SER A 266 19.39 -6.40 -10.97
CA SER A 266 19.93 -5.11 -10.52
C SER A 266 19.99 -4.08 -11.64
N TYR A 267 20.45 -4.49 -12.82
CA TYR A 267 20.57 -3.62 -13.99
C TYR A 267 19.35 -3.69 -14.93
N GLY A 268 18.34 -4.51 -14.61
CA GLY A 268 17.17 -4.74 -15.47
C GLY A 268 17.49 -5.49 -16.77
N HIS A 269 18.69 -6.04 -16.93
CA HIS A 269 19.12 -6.76 -18.14
C HIS A 269 18.27 -8.02 -18.35
N SER A 270 17.70 -8.16 -19.55
CA SER A 270 16.80 -9.26 -19.97
C SER A 270 15.46 -9.41 -19.21
N THR A 271 15.13 -8.50 -18.28
CA THR A 271 13.85 -8.55 -17.52
C THR A 271 12.62 -8.22 -18.38
N HIS A 272 12.77 -7.34 -19.38
CA HIS A 272 11.71 -7.03 -20.35
C HIS A 272 11.46 -8.22 -21.30
N MET A 273 12.52 -8.93 -21.72
CA MET A 273 12.41 -10.13 -22.55
C MET A 273 11.62 -11.22 -21.83
N LEU A 274 11.78 -11.34 -20.50
CA LEU A 274 11.01 -12.25 -19.66
C LEU A 274 9.51 -11.92 -19.70
N PHE A 275 9.15 -10.64 -19.50
CA PHE A 275 7.76 -10.19 -19.57
C PHE A 275 7.14 -10.43 -20.96
N SER A 276 7.83 -10.00 -22.02
CA SER A 276 7.39 -10.21 -23.40
C SER A 276 7.16 -11.69 -23.72
N HIS A 277 8.03 -12.59 -23.25
CA HIS A 277 7.88 -14.03 -23.44
C HIS A 277 6.65 -14.60 -22.73
N PHE A 278 6.40 -14.21 -21.47
CA PHE A 278 5.18 -14.63 -20.77
C PHE A 278 3.92 -14.11 -21.45
N VAL A 279 3.91 -12.87 -21.89
CA VAL A 279 2.79 -12.33 -22.66
C VAL A 279 2.57 -13.14 -23.94
N GLU A 280 3.62 -13.41 -24.71
CA GLU A 280 3.53 -14.14 -25.98
C GLU A 280 3.00 -15.57 -25.80
N ARG A 281 3.41 -16.25 -24.73
CA ARG A 281 3.08 -17.67 -24.53
C ARG A 281 1.83 -17.90 -23.68
N ILE A 282 1.50 -17.00 -22.76
CA ILE A 282 0.38 -17.18 -21.83
C ILE A 282 -0.90 -16.53 -22.32
N LEU A 283 -0.82 -15.28 -22.82
CA LEU A 283 -2.01 -14.55 -23.25
C LEU A 283 -2.56 -15.14 -24.56
N PRO A 284 -3.89 -15.31 -24.69
CA PRO A 284 -4.49 -15.70 -25.95
C PRO A 284 -4.42 -14.54 -26.96
N LYS A 285 -4.36 -14.83 -28.26
CA LYS A 285 -4.14 -13.81 -29.31
C LYS A 285 -5.22 -12.72 -29.38
N ASN A 286 -6.43 -13.00 -28.91
CA ASN A 286 -7.52 -12.04 -28.80
C ASN A 286 -7.38 -11.09 -27.59
N ALA A 287 -6.48 -11.38 -26.64
CA ALA A 287 -6.20 -10.54 -25.47
C ALA A 287 -5.24 -9.38 -25.76
N TYR A 288 -4.71 -9.28 -26.98
CA TYR A 288 -3.72 -8.26 -27.34
C TYR A 288 -4.43 -6.96 -27.68
N ASP A 289 -4.23 -5.94 -26.83
CA ASP A 289 -4.62 -4.58 -27.16
C ASP A 289 -3.53 -3.87 -28.00
N SER A 290 -3.88 -2.74 -28.60
CA SER A 290 -2.96 -1.97 -29.43
C SER A 290 -1.76 -1.43 -28.66
N GLN A 291 -1.90 -1.17 -27.36
CA GLN A 291 -0.81 -0.64 -26.53
C GLN A 291 0.21 -1.74 -26.21
N LEU A 292 -0.26 -2.92 -25.83
CA LEU A 292 0.56 -4.10 -25.57
C LEU A 292 1.36 -4.48 -26.81
N LEU A 293 0.73 -4.51 -27.99
CA LEU A 293 1.43 -4.76 -29.25
C LEU A 293 2.49 -3.72 -29.56
N GLN A 294 2.25 -2.44 -29.25
CA GLN A 294 3.27 -1.39 -29.39
C GLN A 294 4.43 -1.61 -28.43
N ARG A 295 4.16 -1.94 -27.16
CA ARG A 295 5.20 -2.23 -26.16
C ARG A 295 6.05 -3.43 -26.57
N ILE A 296 5.43 -4.55 -26.95
CA ILE A 296 6.14 -5.74 -27.45
C ILE A 296 6.99 -5.40 -28.68
N LYS A 297 6.44 -4.66 -29.66
CA LYS A 297 7.20 -4.27 -30.86
C LYS A 297 8.36 -3.33 -30.56
N GLN A 298 8.21 -2.40 -29.60
CA GLN A 298 9.28 -1.52 -29.16
C GLN A 298 10.37 -2.32 -28.44
N GLU A 299 9.99 -3.32 -27.64
CA GLU A 299 10.93 -4.21 -26.94
C GLU A 299 11.72 -5.10 -27.91
N LEU A 300 11.08 -5.65 -28.95
CA LEU A 300 11.77 -6.41 -30.01
C LEU A 300 12.69 -5.53 -30.88
N ARG A 301 12.42 -4.22 -30.98
CA ARG A 301 13.23 -3.27 -31.76
C ARG A 301 14.29 -2.55 -30.94
N ALA A 302 14.21 -2.58 -29.61
CA ALA A 302 15.21 -1.93 -28.76
C ALA A 302 16.58 -2.56 -29.08
N PRO A 303 17.55 -1.77 -29.57
CA PRO A 303 18.88 -2.29 -29.78
C PRO A 303 19.40 -2.78 -28.42
N ARG A 304 19.93 -4.00 -28.39
CA ARG A 304 20.73 -4.52 -27.28
C ARG A 304 21.70 -3.40 -26.91
N LEU A 305 21.44 -2.69 -25.81
CA LEU A 305 22.26 -1.55 -25.42
C LEU A 305 23.68 -2.07 -25.28
N ASN A 306 24.55 -1.63 -26.19
CA ASN A 306 26.00 -1.78 -26.04
C ASN A 306 26.34 -1.01 -24.77
N PHE A 307 26.50 -1.74 -23.67
CA PHE A 307 27.12 -1.21 -22.47
C PHE A 307 28.60 -1.04 -22.78
N ALA A 308 28.98 0.18 -23.15
CA ALA A 308 30.28 0.67 -22.76
C ALA A 308 30.25 0.79 -21.22
N PRO A 309 31.28 0.31 -20.50
CA PRO A 309 31.41 0.63 -19.08
C PRO A 309 31.39 2.15 -18.92
N PRO A 310 30.86 2.68 -17.80
CA PRO A 310 30.95 4.12 -17.54
C PRO A 310 32.42 4.51 -17.68
N ALA A 311 32.70 5.43 -18.60
CA ALA A 311 34.02 5.99 -18.75
C ALA A 311 34.44 6.51 -17.37
N LEU A 312 35.50 5.92 -16.82
CA LEU A 312 36.20 6.49 -15.68
C LEU A 312 36.45 7.97 -15.99
N PRO A 313 36.23 8.89 -15.04
CA PRO A 313 36.58 10.29 -15.26
C PRO A 313 38.05 10.35 -15.71
N PRO A 314 38.39 11.20 -16.70
CA PRO A 314 39.72 11.24 -17.27
C PRO A 314 40.74 11.40 -16.15
N GLN A 315 41.58 10.37 -15.97
CA GLN A 315 42.74 10.46 -15.10
C GLN A 315 43.56 11.68 -15.56
N ALA A 316 43.81 12.57 -14.61
CA ALA A 316 44.73 13.67 -14.82
C ALA A 316 46.09 13.11 -15.31
N PRO A 317 46.74 13.75 -16.29
CA PRO A 317 48.01 13.28 -16.81
C PRO A 317 49.07 13.22 -15.71
N PRO A 318 50.04 12.28 -15.81
CA PRO A 318 51.08 12.10 -14.80
C PRO A 318 51.92 13.37 -14.66
N ALA A 319 52.10 13.81 -13.41
CA ALA A 319 52.93 14.95 -13.07
C ALA A 319 54.39 14.70 -13.49
N LEU A 320 54.91 15.59 -14.36
CA LEU A 320 56.33 15.72 -14.62
C LEU A 320 57.06 16.25 -13.36
N PRO A 321 58.33 15.89 -13.14
CA PRO A 321 59.07 16.30 -11.95
C PRO A 321 59.37 17.81 -11.99
N SER A 322 58.94 18.50 -10.92
CA SER A 322 59.16 19.93 -10.71
C SER A 322 60.65 20.26 -10.56
N GLN A 323 61.20 20.99 -11.52
CA GLN A 323 62.42 21.77 -11.31
C GLN A 323 62.08 23.06 -10.55
N ALA A 324 62.90 23.37 -9.54
CA ALA A 324 62.76 24.52 -8.65
C ALA A 324 63.31 25.81 -9.28
N ALA A 325 62.59 26.93 -9.12
CA ALA A 325 63.05 28.31 -8.83
C ALA A 325 61.88 29.32 -8.99
N PRO A 326 61.98 30.58 -8.50
CA PRO A 326 61.95 31.00 -7.10
C PRO A 326 60.70 31.85 -6.76
N ALA A 327 60.40 31.92 -5.47
CA ALA A 327 59.23 32.58 -4.89
C ALA A 327 59.29 34.12 -4.93
N LEU A 328 58.18 34.76 -5.31
CA LEU A 328 57.86 36.13 -4.92
C LEU A 328 56.80 36.11 -3.83
N GLN A 329 57.18 36.66 -2.67
CA GLN A 329 56.41 36.74 -1.44
C GLN A 329 55.33 37.82 -1.54
N PHE A 330 54.10 37.48 -1.15
CA PHE A 330 53.13 38.46 -0.65
C PHE A 330 52.60 37.98 0.71
N GLN A 331 52.91 38.75 1.76
CA GLN A 331 52.39 38.58 3.11
C GLN A 331 51.03 39.30 3.24
N PRO A 332 50.02 38.68 3.87
CA PRO A 332 48.93 39.41 4.51
C PRO A 332 49.26 39.73 5.98
N PRO A 333 48.76 40.85 6.53
CA PRO A 333 49.07 41.31 7.88
C PRO A 333 48.32 40.52 8.97
N PRO A 334 48.83 40.48 10.22
CA PRO A 334 48.27 39.67 11.31
C PRO A 334 47.43 40.46 12.32
N MET A 335 46.78 39.68 13.22
CA MET A 335 46.37 39.96 14.62
C MET A 335 44.85 40.02 14.87
N PRO A 336 44.36 39.79 16.11
CA PRO A 336 44.85 38.90 17.17
C PRO A 336 43.75 38.05 17.87
N ASN A 337 44.21 37.00 18.56
CA ASN A 337 43.48 36.19 19.56
C ASN A 337 42.94 37.01 20.74
N ALA A 338 41.76 36.65 21.28
CA ALA A 338 41.63 35.91 22.56
C ALA A 338 40.19 36.01 23.14
N ALA A 339 39.81 34.93 23.82
CA ALA A 339 38.52 34.57 24.45
C ALA A 339 38.15 35.48 25.67
N PRO A 340 37.06 35.28 26.48
CA PRO A 340 36.46 34.00 26.86
C PRO A 340 34.91 33.92 26.93
N ALA A 341 34.47 32.66 27.11
CA ALA A 341 33.11 32.21 27.29
C ALA A 341 32.46 32.73 28.58
N ALA A 342 31.16 33.04 28.49
CA ALA A 342 30.25 33.19 29.63
C ALA A 342 28.91 32.50 29.29
N GLN A 343 28.45 31.65 30.22
CA GLN A 343 27.07 31.14 30.28
C GLN A 343 26.10 32.31 30.51
N PRO A 344 24.80 32.14 30.17
CA PRO A 344 23.82 32.18 31.27
C PRO A 344 22.53 31.36 31.07
N THR A 345 22.12 30.76 32.20
CA THR A 345 20.78 30.74 32.84
C THR A 345 19.50 30.50 32.05
N THR A 346 18.75 29.53 32.58
CA THR A 346 17.31 29.33 32.55
C THR A 346 16.51 30.57 32.98
N SER A 347 15.41 30.88 32.27
CA SER A 347 14.26 31.58 32.86
C SER A 347 12.97 31.30 32.09
N ASN A 348 11.91 31.08 32.87
CA ASN A 348 10.52 30.91 32.47
C ASN A 348 9.94 32.21 31.88
N GLY A 349 9.06 32.08 30.88
CA GLY A 349 8.26 33.19 30.37
C GLY A 349 7.02 32.68 29.63
N THR A 350 5.89 32.78 30.31
CA THR A 350 4.52 32.60 29.84
C THR A 350 4.19 33.51 28.66
N GLY A 351 3.63 32.95 27.59
CA GLY A 351 3.11 33.68 26.43
C GLY A 351 1.71 33.21 26.05
N LEU A 352 0.71 34.07 26.31
CA LEU A 352 -0.62 34.04 25.69
C LEU A 352 -0.65 35.02 24.52
N GLY A 353 -1.27 34.62 23.40
CA GLY A 353 -2.06 35.56 22.59
C GLY A 353 -1.64 35.79 21.14
N PHE A 354 -2.38 35.11 20.24
CA PHE A 354 -2.93 35.56 18.95
C PHE A 354 -2.02 36.10 17.82
N GLY A 355 -2.11 35.43 16.66
CA GLY A 355 -1.88 36.07 15.36
C GLY A 355 -1.64 35.13 14.16
N ALA A 356 -2.71 34.91 13.38
CA ALA A 356 -2.73 34.67 11.92
C ALA A 356 -2.33 33.30 11.28
N LEU A 357 -3.30 32.74 10.57
CA LEU A 357 -3.21 31.80 9.41
C LEU A 357 -2.54 32.49 8.18
N PRO A 358 -2.17 31.80 7.07
CA PRO A 358 -2.56 30.45 6.64
C PRO A 358 -1.44 29.56 6.04
N ALA A 359 -1.63 28.24 6.08
CA ALA A 359 -1.05 27.32 5.08
C ALA A 359 -1.89 26.04 4.97
N ARG A 360 -2.41 25.77 3.77
CA ARG A 360 -2.94 24.45 3.37
C ARG A 360 -1.84 23.40 3.47
N PRO A 361 -2.17 22.16 3.85
CA PRO A 361 -1.88 21.06 2.93
C PRO A 361 -2.91 19.92 2.92
N GLY A 362 -3.04 19.29 1.75
CA GLY A 362 -2.82 17.85 1.62
C GLY A 362 -3.86 16.91 2.22
N PHE A 363 -4.74 16.43 1.35
CA PHE A 363 -5.41 15.14 1.46
C PHE A 363 -4.40 14.01 1.77
N GLN A 364 -4.51 13.39 2.95
CA GLN A 364 -4.22 11.97 3.17
C GLN A 364 -5.11 11.48 4.32
N GLN A 365 -6.30 10.94 3.99
CA GLN A 365 -7.06 10.14 4.94
C GLN A 365 -6.52 8.71 4.95
N ARG A 366 -5.85 8.38 6.06
CA ARG A 366 -5.53 7.03 6.50
C ARG A 366 -6.81 6.38 7.01
N LEU A 367 -7.44 5.52 6.21
CA LEU A 367 -8.56 4.67 6.63
C LEU A 367 -8.04 3.56 7.55
N THR A 368 -8.06 3.78 8.86
CA THR A 368 -8.04 2.70 9.86
C THR A 368 -9.48 2.22 10.07
N MET A 369 -9.87 1.15 9.38
CA MET A 369 -11.11 0.43 9.71
C MET A 369 -10.89 -0.34 11.01
N LYS A 370 -11.61 0.08 12.05
CA LYS A 370 -11.77 -0.64 13.31
C LYS A 370 -12.94 -1.62 13.12
N MET A 371 -12.65 -2.92 13.02
CA MET A 371 -13.70 -3.95 13.03
C MET A 371 -14.37 -4.01 14.42
N PRO A 372 -15.70 -4.20 14.50
CA PRO A 372 -16.38 -4.41 15.76
C PRO A 372 -16.15 -5.84 16.29
N GLU A 373 -15.94 -5.92 17.61
CA GLU A 373 -15.92 -7.14 18.42
C GLU A 373 -17.17 -7.98 18.18
N ALA A 374 -16.97 -9.21 17.70
CA ALA A 374 -18.00 -10.24 17.71
C ALA A 374 -18.13 -10.79 19.13
N GLY A 375 -19.26 -10.48 19.77
CA GLY A 375 -19.66 -11.06 21.04
C GLY A 375 -19.80 -12.58 20.94
N SER A 376 -19.05 -13.28 21.79
CA SER A 376 -19.12 -14.72 21.97
C SER A 376 -20.31 -15.05 22.89
N GLN A 377 -21.41 -15.54 22.32
CA GLN A 377 -22.47 -16.22 23.06
C GLN A 377 -22.43 -17.70 22.70
N ALA A 378 -22.20 -18.51 23.73
CA ALA A 378 -22.20 -19.97 23.67
C ALA A 378 -23.63 -20.52 23.43
N PRO A 379 -23.80 -21.59 22.63
CA PRO A 379 -25.02 -22.37 22.65
C PRO A 379 -24.88 -23.57 23.59
N SER A 380 -25.86 -23.68 24.49
CA SER A 380 -26.11 -24.84 25.33
C SER A 380 -26.74 -25.99 24.53
N ASP A 381 -26.22 -27.20 24.75
CA ASP A 381 -26.78 -28.48 24.32
C ASP A 381 -28.23 -28.67 24.78
N THR A 382 -29.11 -29.15 23.89
CA THR A 382 -30.22 -30.04 24.24
C THR A 382 -30.62 -30.93 23.04
N THR A 383 -30.81 -32.20 23.35
CA THR A 383 -30.84 -33.39 22.49
C THR A 383 -32.24 -33.74 21.96
N ALA A 384 -32.37 -33.97 20.64
CA ALA A 384 -33.20 -34.95 19.85
C ALA A 384 -34.74 -35.11 20.09
N PRO A 385 -35.55 -35.82 19.24
CA PRO A 385 -35.23 -36.59 18.02
C PRO A 385 -36.19 -36.42 16.79
N LEU A 386 -35.75 -37.06 15.68
CA LEU A 386 -36.41 -37.48 14.41
C LEU A 386 -37.95 -37.68 14.39
N PRO A 387 -38.62 -37.46 13.22
CA PRO A 387 -38.83 -38.59 12.28
C PRO A 387 -38.87 -38.25 10.77
N GLY A 388 -38.57 -39.25 9.93
CA GLY A 388 -39.42 -39.55 8.75
C GLY A 388 -38.95 -39.12 7.35
N HIS A 389 -38.38 -40.09 6.61
CA HIS A 389 -38.76 -40.54 5.25
C HIS A 389 -39.15 -39.49 4.17
N LEU A 390 -38.42 -39.46 3.04
CA LEU A 390 -38.88 -39.91 1.70
C LEU A 390 -37.85 -39.60 0.59
N THR A 391 -37.49 -40.65 -0.14
CA THR A 391 -36.73 -40.67 -1.40
C THR A 391 -37.59 -40.18 -2.58
N PRO A 392 -37.03 -39.48 -3.58
CA PRO A 392 -37.71 -39.26 -4.85
C PRO A 392 -37.36 -40.34 -5.89
N PRO A 393 -38.26 -40.64 -6.85
CA PRO A 393 -38.04 -41.68 -7.84
C PRO A 393 -37.18 -41.20 -9.01
N ARG A 394 -36.39 -42.13 -9.50
CA ARG A 394 -35.61 -42.10 -10.74
C ARG A 394 -36.60 -42.17 -11.92
N LYS A 395 -36.57 -41.19 -12.83
CA LYS A 395 -37.22 -41.32 -14.15
C LYS A 395 -36.20 -41.85 -15.16
N ALA A 396 -36.68 -42.79 -15.96
CA ALA A 396 -36.06 -43.35 -17.16
C ALA A 396 -36.02 -42.34 -18.31
#